data_AF-A0AAP4UES7-F1
#
_entry.id   AF-A0AAP4UES7-F1
#
_cell.length_a   1.000
_cell.length_b   1.000
_cell.length_c   1.000
_cell.angle_alpha   90.00
_cell.angle_beta   90.00
_cell.angle_gamma   90.00
#
_symmetry.space_group_name_H-M   'P 1'
#
loop_
_entity.id
_entity.type
_entity.pdbx_description
1 polymer ?
#
loop_
_entity_poly.entity_id
_entity_poly.type
_entity_poly.pdbx_seq_one_letter_code
_entity_poly.pdbx_strand_id
1 'polypeptide(L)'
;MTEEDLILLIACGSMIIWCFSFLLFTRTSMKTIERKMLDEGIDIPWWDEKGWGLRISTFVSVLARGKQSKIPVLADEAILRHARTYDRVLARVVSYSFIIFMLVSIYIVYMADL
;
A
#
# COMPACT_ATOMS: atom_id res chain seq x y z
N MET A 1 2.20 31.39 9.84
CA MET A 1 1.94 30.18 9.04
C MET A 1 1.07 30.62 7.90
N THR A 2 1.67 30.69 6.70
CA THR A 2 0.97 31.02 5.45
C THR A 2 0.23 29.79 4.93
N GLU A 3 -0.59 29.96 3.89
CA GLU A 3 -1.27 28.84 3.22
C GLU A 3 -0.26 27.87 2.59
N GLU A 4 0.81 28.40 2.00
CA GLU A 4 1.92 27.62 1.42
C GLU A 4 2.62 26.76 2.49
N ASP A 5 2.91 27.33 3.66
CA ASP A 5 3.50 26.59 4.79
C ASP A 5 2.60 25.40 5.19
N LEU A 6 1.29 25.62 5.23
CA LEU A 6 0.31 24.59 5.60
C LEU A 6 0.27 23.47 4.55
N ILE A 7 0.27 23.82 3.27
CA ILE A 7 0.26 22.85 2.15
C ILE A 7 1.54 22.00 2.17
N LEU A 8 2.70 22.63 2.37
CA LEU A 8 3.98 21.93 2.47
C LEU A 8 4.04 21.00 3.68
N LEU A 9 3.50 21.43 4.83
CA LEU A 9 3.41 20.56 6.02
C LEU A 9 2.53 19.34 5.77
N ILE A 10 1.40 19.50 5.07
CA ILE A 10 0.52 18.38 4.70
C ILE A 10 1.22 17.44 3.71
N ALA A 11 1.93 17.97 2.71
CA ALA A 11 2.68 17.18 1.74
C ALA A 11 3.78 16.35 2.43
N CYS A 12 4.63 17.00 3.23
CA CYS A 12 5.70 16.34 3.97
C CYS A 12 5.15 15.34 5.00
N GLY A 13 4.10 15.70 5.73
CA GLY A 13 3.45 14.82 6.69
C GLY A 13 2.86 13.57 6.05
N SER A 14 2.10 13.73 4.95
CA SER A 14 1.52 12.60 4.21
C SER A 14 2.58 11.70 3.58
N MET A 15 3.68 12.27 3.07
CA MET A 15 4.83 11.52 2.56
C MET A 15 5.47 10.65 3.65
N ILE A 16 5.74 11.22 4.84
CA ILE A 16 6.35 10.49 5.96
C ILE A 16 5.43 9.36 6.43
N ILE A 17 4.14 9.64 6.59
CA ILE A 17 3.13 8.64 6.97
C ILE A 17 3.08 7.52 5.93
N TRP A 18 3.11 7.86 4.64
CA TRP A 18 3.14 6.88 3.57
C TRP A 18 4.39 6.00 3.63
N CYS A 19 5.58 6.60 3.70
CA CYS A 19 6.84 5.85 3.80
C CYS A 19 6.85 4.91 5.01
N PHE A 20 6.45 5.41 6.18
CA PHE A 20 6.44 4.62 7.40
C PHE A 20 5.42 3.48 7.36
N SER A 21 4.19 3.76 6.93
CA SER A 21 3.14 2.74 6.80
C SER A 21 3.48 1.70 5.72
N PHE A 22 4.11 2.11 4.63
CA PHE A 22 4.57 1.21 3.56
C PHE A 22 5.66 0.27 4.05
N LEU A 23 6.66 0.79 4.77
CA LEU A 23 7.72 -0.03 5.37
C LEU A 23 7.17 -1.01 6.41
N LEU A 24 6.24 -0.55 7.26
CA LEU A 24 5.57 -1.44 8.22
C LEU A 24 4.78 -2.54 7.48
N PHE A 25 3.97 -2.17 6.50
CA PHE A 25 3.14 -3.10 5.75
C PHE A 25 3.96 -4.21 5.08
N THR A 26 5.06 -3.84 4.43
CA THR A 26 5.96 -4.78 3.75
C THR A 26 6.67 -5.71 4.74
N ARG A 27 7.12 -5.19 5.88
CA ARG A 27 7.86 -5.97 6.89
C ARG A 27 6.98 -6.87 7.73
N THR A 28 5.78 -6.42 8.10
CA THR A 28 4.91 -7.17 9.02
C THR A 28 3.79 -7.89 8.28
N SER A 29 2.90 -7.15 7.62
CA SER A 29 1.66 -7.68 7.08
C SER A 29 1.92 -8.61 5.91
N MET A 30 2.66 -8.13 4.91
CA MET A 30 2.98 -8.91 3.71
C MET A 30 3.78 -10.17 4.07
N LYS A 31 4.87 -10.04 4.84
CA LYS A 31 5.69 -11.20 5.25
C LYS A 31 4.92 -12.23 6.07
N THR A 32 4.00 -11.80 6.92
CA THR A 32 3.17 -12.72 7.71
C THR A 32 2.20 -13.48 6.82
N ILE A 33 1.55 -12.81 5.87
CA ILE A 33 0.61 -13.44 4.94
C ILE A 33 1.36 -14.37 3.98
N GLU A 34 2.50 -13.95 3.43
CA GLU A 34 3.36 -14.78 2.57
C GLU A 34 3.76 -16.10 3.24
N ARG A 35 4.19 -16.05 4.51
CA ARG A 35 4.55 -17.27 5.25
C ARG A 35 3.38 -18.24 5.37
N LYS A 36 2.20 -17.74 5.72
CA LYS A 36 0.99 -18.57 5.83
C LYS A 36 0.52 -19.12 4.48
N MET A 37 0.69 -18.37 3.41
CA MET A 37 0.42 -18.84 2.05
C MET A 37 1.39 -19.96 1.66
N LEU A 38 2.67 -19.81 2.01
CA LEU A 38 3.69 -20.84 1.77
C LEU A 38 3.40 -22.14 2.55
N ASP A 39 2.90 -22.03 3.79
CA ASP A 39 2.45 -23.19 4.58
C ASP A 39 1.31 -23.97 3.90
N GLU A 40 0.51 -23.30 3.06
CA GLU A 40 -0.53 -23.92 2.22
C GLU A 40 -0.02 -24.39 0.85
N GLY A 41 1.30 -24.30 0.60
CA GLY A 41 1.91 -24.63 -0.68
C GLY A 41 1.69 -23.58 -1.77
N ILE A 42 1.22 -22.38 -1.41
CA ILE A 42 1.03 -21.26 -2.33
C ILE A 42 2.27 -20.38 -2.29
N ASP A 43 3.13 -20.55 -3.29
CA ASP A 43 4.37 -19.78 -3.40
C ASP A 43 4.14 -18.38 -3.98
N ILE A 44 5.16 -17.54 -3.86
CA ILE A 44 5.25 -16.20 -4.42
C ILE A 44 5.10 -16.29 -5.96
N PRO A 45 4.41 -15.33 -6.59
CA PRO A 45 4.25 -15.31 -8.03
C PRO A 45 5.59 -15.21 -8.78
N TRP A 46 5.72 -15.98 -9.88
CA TRP A 46 6.91 -16.04 -10.74
C TRP A 46 7.35 -14.67 -11.29
N TRP A 47 6.41 -13.75 -11.51
CA TRP A 47 6.68 -12.42 -12.07
C TRP A 47 7.25 -11.42 -11.03
N ASP A 48 7.24 -11.76 -9.74
CA ASP A 48 7.89 -10.97 -8.68
C ASP A 48 8.75 -11.84 -7.75
N GLU A 49 9.32 -12.91 -8.31
CA GLU A 49 10.21 -13.85 -7.62
C GLU A 49 11.49 -13.14 -7.16
N LYS A 50 11.98 -12.19 -7.98
CA LYS A 50 13.17 -11.37 -7.69
C LYS A 50 12.90 -10.16 -6.79
N GLY A 51 11.66 -9.93 -6.36
CA GLY A 51 11.32 -8.91 -5.36
C GLY A 51 11.47 -7.46 -5.85
N TRP A 52 11.01 -7.17 -7.07
CA TRP A 52 10.90 -5.80 -7.58
C TRP A 52 9.82 -4.99 -6.84
N GLY A 53 9.00 -5.66 -6.01
CA GLY A 53 8.08 -5.02 -5.08
C GLY A 53 6.71 -4.71 -5.70
N LEU A 54 6.49 -5.12 -6.95
CA LEU A 54 5.21 -4.94 -7.62
C LEU A 54 4.08 -5.70 -6.89
N ARG A 55 4.37 -6.85 -6.26
CA ARG A 55 3.39 -7.60 -5.48
C ARG A 55 2.85 -6.83 -4.27
N ILE A 56 3.63 -5.90 -3.72
CA ILE A 56 3.21 -5.09 -2.57
C ILE A 56 1.95 -4.31 -2.93
N SER A 57 1.93 -3.73 -4.14
CA SER A 57 0.78 -2.98 -4.65
C SER A 57 -0.48 -3.85 -4.77
N THR A 58 -0.32 -5.10 -5.19
CA THR A 58 -1.42 -6.08 -5.26
C THR A 58 -1.94 -6.42 -3.88
N PHE A 59 -1.06 -6.73 -2.91
CA PHE A 59 -1.43 -7.01 -1.53
C PHE A 59 -2.19 -5.84 -0.90
N VAL A 60 -1.67 -4.62 -1.04
CA VAL A 60 -2.33 -3.40 -0.54
C VAL A 60 -3.72 -3.24 -1.17
N SER A 61 -3.82 -3.40 -2.49
CA SER A 61 -5.08 -3.23 -3.23
C SER A 61 -6.14 -4.27 -2.81
N VAL A 62 -5.76 -5.54 -2.71
CA VAL A 62 -6.65 -6.64 -2.31
C VAL A 62 -7.13 -6.45 -0.87
N LEU A 63 -6.22 -6.12 0.06
CA LEU A 63 -6.55 -5.92 1.47
C LEU A 63 -7.39 -4.67 1.72
N ALA A 64 -7.09 -3.57 1.03
CA ALA A 64 -7.87 -2.33 1.13
C ALA A 64 -9.29 -2.52 0.60
N ARG A 65 -9.43 -3.25 -0.53
CA ARG A 65 -10.73 -3.62 -1.12
C ARG A 65 -11.49 -4.62 -0.25
N GLY A 66 -10.78 -5.53 0.40
CA GLY A 66 -11.36 -6.58 1.25
C GLY A 66 -12.19 -7.63 0.49
N LYS A 67 -12.09 -7.66 -0.84
CA LYS A 67 -12.81 -8.57 -1.74
C LYS A 67 -11.87 -9.03 -2.85
N GLN A 68 -12.09 -10.23 -3.35
CA GLN A 68 -11.34 -10.78 -4.49
C GLN A 68 -11.49 -9.88 -5.72
N SER A 69 -10.44 -9.76 -6.51
CA SER A 69 -10.52 -9.07 -7.79
C SER A 69 -11.23 -9.93 -8.84
N LYS A 70 -11.83 -9.28 -9.85
CA LYS A 70 -12.50 -9.99 -10.96
C LYS A 70 -11.53 -10.85 -11.77
N ILE A 71 -10.26 -10.44 -11.82
CA ILE A 71 -9.17 -11.13 -12.49
C ILE A 71 -8.05 -11.24 -11.45
N PRO A 72 -8.01 -12.31 -10.66
CA PRO A 72 -7.00 -12.50 -9.61
C PRO A 72 -5.60 -12.58 -10.22
N VAL A 73 -4.79 -11.55 -9.97
CA VAL A 73 -3.37 -11.51 -10.37
C VAL A 73 -2.51 -12.34 -9.42
N LEU A 74 -2.98 -12.51 -8.18
CA LEU A 74 -2.43 -13.38 -7.15
C LEU A 74 -3.56 -14.24 -6.58
N ALA A 75 -3.25 -15.21 -5.72
CA ALA A 75 -4.24 -15.96 -4.96
C ALA A 75 -4.96 -15.04 -3.94
N ASP A 76 -5.78 -14.10 -4.43
CA ASP A 76 -6.48 -13.07 -3.65
C ASP A 76 -7.29 -13.69 -2.50
N GLU A 77 -7.85 -14.88 -2.72
CA GLU A 77 -8.56 -15.64 -1.69
C GLU A 77 -7.66 -16.02 -0.52
N ALA A 78 -6.47 -16.54 -0.79
CA ALA A 78 -5.51 -16.92 0.24
C ALA A 78 -5.02 -15.68 1.01
N ILE A 79 -4.79 -14.56 0.31
CA ILE A 79 -4.43 -13.29 0.96
C ILE A 79 -5.53 -12.87 1.93
N LEU A 80 -6.80 -12.86 1.49
CA LEU A 80 -7.92 -12.40 2.30
C LEU A 80 -8.25 -13.35 3.46
N ARG A 81 -8.03 -14.66 3.29
CA ARG A 81 -8.18 -15.70 4.32
C ARG A 81 -7.17 -15.52 5.45
N HIS A 82 -5.93 -15.18 5.13
CA HIS A 82 -4.85 -15.02 6.12
C HIS A 82 -4.71 -13.60 6.68
N ALA A 83 -5.37 -12.63 6.05
CA ALA A 83 -5.38 -11.23 6.44
C ALA A 83 -5.94 -11.02 7.85
N ARG A 84 -5.19 -10.33 8.70
CA ARG A 84 -5.70 -9.83 9.98
C ARG A 84 -6.46 -8.51 9.77
N THR A 85 -7.30 -8.14 10.73
CA THR A 85 -7.98 -6.82 10.71
C THR A 85 -6.98 -5.67 10.64
N TYR A 86 -5.85 -5.79 11.37
CA TYR A 86 -4.75 -4.84 11.33
C TYR A 86 -4.16 -4.67 9.91
N ASP A 87 -3.94 -5.77 9.18
CA ASP A 87 -3.34 -5.73 7.84
C ASP A 87 -4.25 -4.96 6.86
N ARG A 88 -5.57 -5.08 7.01
CA ARG A 88 -6.56 -4.34 6.22
C ARG A 88 -6.56 -2.85 6.55
N VAL A 89 -6.45 -2.50 7.84
CA VAL A 89 -6.35 -1.10 8.26
C VAL A 89 -5.06 -0.49 7.72
N LEU A 90 -3.93 -1.17 7.89
CA LEU A 90 -2.63 -0.70 7.42
C LEU A 90 -2.60 -0.54 5.91
N ALA A 91 -3.20 -1.46 5.14
CA ALA A 91 -3.33 -1.33 3.68
C ALA A 91 -4.13 -0.07 3.27
N ARG A 92 -5.20 0.26 4.00
CA ARG A 92 -5.97 1.49 3.76
C ARG A 92 -5.17 2.74 4.12
N VAL A 93 -4.44 2.73 5.23
CA VAL A 93 -3.56 3.84 5.62
C VAL A 93 -2.53 4.10 4.52
N VAL A 94 -1.82 3.06 4.05
CA VAL A 94 -0.86 3.18 2.93
C VAL A 94 -1.54 3.75 1.69
N SER A 95 -2.73 3.25 1.34
CA SER A 95 -3.45 3.68 0.14
C SER A 95 -3.88 5.16 0.23
N TYR A 96 -4.50 5.56 1.35
CA TYR A 96 -5.01 6.92 1.52
C TYR A 96 -3.88 7.93 1.68
N SER A 97 -2.83 7.61 2.44
CA SER A 97 -1.68 8.51 2.57
C SER A 97 -0.97 8.71 1.23
N PHE A 98 -0.89 7.67 0.40
CA PHE A 98 -0.36 7.78 -0.97
C PHE A 98 -1.19 8.72 -1.83
N ILE A 99 -2.52 8.52 -1.85
CA ILE A 99 -3.43 9.34 -2.66
C ILE A 99 -3.39 10.80 -2.22
N ILE A 100 -3.42 11.06 -0.91
CA ILE A 100 -3.33 12.43 -0.37
C ILE A 100 -2.00 13.06 -0.78
N PHE A 101 -0.88 12.35 -0.60
CA PHE A 101 0.44 12.84 -1.00
C PHE A 101 0.49 13.17 -2.49
N MET A 102 -0.03 12.29 -3.36
CA MET A 102 -0.05 12.51 -4.81
C MET A 102 -0.92 13.71 -5.21
N LEU A 103 -2.13 13.84 -4.65
CA LEU A 103 -3.04 14.95 -4.96
C LEU A 103 -2.45 16.29 -4.54
N VAL A 104 -1.87 16.36 -3.34
CA VAL A 104 -1.22 17.59 -2.84
C VAL A 104 0.01 17.93 -3.69
N SER A 105 0.81 16.93 -4.06
CA SER A 105 1.98 17.15 -4.92
C SER A 105 1.59 17.68 -6.30
N ILE A 106 0.55 17.11 -6.93
CA ILE A 106 0.03 17.59 -8.21
C ILE A 106 -0.47 19.03 -8.09
N TYR A 107 -1.18 19.34 -7.01
CA TYR A 107 -1.66 20.70 -6.74
C TYR A 107 -0.51 21.70 -6.61
N ILE A 108 0.55 21.37 -5.87
CA ILE A 108 1.74 22.22 -5.72
C ILE A 108 2.40 22.48 -7.08
N VAL A 109 2.60 21.44 -7.89
CA VAL A 109 3.21 21.58 -9.23
C VAL A 109 2.35 22.49 -10.11
N TYR A 110 1.04 22.26 -10.16
CA TYR A 110 0.12 23.07 -10.95
C TYR A 110 0.13 24.56 -10.55
N MET A 111 0.18 24.84 -9.25
CA MET A 111 0.24 26.23 -8.75
C MET A 111 1.62 26.88 -8.94
N ALA A 112 2.70 26.08 -9.00
CA ALA A 112 4.05 26.58 -9.26
C ALA A 112 4.29 26.94 -10.73
N ASP A 113 3.53 26.32 -11.64
CA ASP A 113 3.58 26.58 -13.09
C ASP A 113 2.63 27.72 -13.55
N LEU A 114 1.87 28.34 -12.63
CA LEU A 114 0.92 29.43 -12.89
C LEU A 114 1.52 30.80 -12.57
#